data_AF-A0A0M1JJ20-F1
#
_entry.id   AF-A0A0M1JJ20-F1
#
_cell.length_a   1.000
_cell.length_b   1.000
_cell.length_c   1.000
_cell.angle_alpha   90.00
_cell.angle_beta   90.00
_cell.angle_gamma   90.00
#
_symmetry.space_group_name_H-M   'P 1'
#
loop_
_entity.id
_entity.type
_entity.pdbx_description
1 polymer ?
#
loop_
_entity_poly.entity_id
_entity_poly.type
_entity_poly.pdbx_seq_one_letter_code
_entity_poly.pdbx_strand_id
1 'polypeptide(L)'
;MPTLRTIDPKRIIEIFVLLWNIEVTFQEVRRHLGVETSDLAIARTTPALMALFSLVCLIALQTLKGGILPLRHTAWYNKKQATFSDVLAFVRRTLWA
;
A
#
# COMPACT_ATOMS: atom_id res chain seq x y z
N MET A 1 -18.65 21.08 -2.28
CA MET A 1 -18.57 19.63 -1.99
C MET A 1 -19.85 18.97 -2.49
N PRO A 2 -19.79 17.94 -3.35
CA PRO A 2 -20.99 17.25 -3.80
C PRO A 2 -21.59 16.46 -2.62
N THR A 3 -22.88 16.66 -2.36
CA THR A 3 -23.63 15.91 -1.35
C THR A 3 -24.00 14.54 -1.93
N LEU A 4 -23.93 13.47 -1.13
CA LEU A 4 -24.08 12.07 -1.53
C LEU A 4 -25.34 11.72 -2.35
N ARG A 5 -26.33 12.62 -2.41
CA ARG A 5 -27.59 12.47 -3.14
C ARG A 5 -27.47 12.54 -4.67
N THR A 6 -26.35 13.01 -5.22
CA THR A 6 -26.18 13.17 -6.68
C THR A 6 -25.19 12.20 -7.31
N ILE A 7 -24.65 11.25 -6.54
CA ILE A 7 -23.66 10.29 -7.04
C ILE A 7 -24.39 9.09 -7.64
N ASP A 8 -24.07 8.77 -8.90
CA ASP A 8 -24.55 7.56 -9.58
C ASP A 8 -24.25 6.30 -8.75
N PRO A 9 -25.21 5.38 -8.53
CA PRO A 9 -25.00 4.16 -7.75
C PRO A 9 -23.76 3.35 -8.14
N LYS A 10 -23.42 3.28 -9.44
CA LYS A 10 -22.18 2.62 -9.88
C LYS A 10 -20.94 3.30 -9.31
N ARG A 11 -20.94 4.63 -9.30
CA ARG A 11 -19.83 5.42 -8.77
C ARG A 11 -19.65 5.27 -7.26
N ILE A 12 -20.75 5.05 -6.52
CA ILE A 12 -20.67 4.72 -5.08
C ILE A 12 -19.94 3.40 -4.87
N ILE A 13 -20.25 2.37 -5.67
CA ILE A 13 -19.60 1.05 -5.58
C ILE A 13 -18.12 1.17 -5.95
N GLU A 14 -17.77 1.91 -7.01
CA GLU A 14 -16.38 2.14 -7.38
C GLU A 14 -15.58 2.81 -6.26
N ILE A 15 -16.14 3.86 -5.64
CA ILE A 15 -15.51 4.54 -4.50
C ILE A 15 -15.36 3.58 -3.33
N PHE A 16 -16.36 2.75 -3.05
CA PHE A 16 -16.30 1.76 -1.98
C PHE A 16 -15.23 0.70 -2.22
N VAL A 17 -15.09 0.22 -3.47
CA VAL A 17 -14.04 -0.73 -3.85
C VAL A 17 -12.64 -0.12 -3.69
N LEU A 18 -12.48 1.17 -4.00
CA LEU A 18 -11.21 1.88 -3.79
C LEU A 18 -10.82 1.99 -2.31
N LEU A 19 -11.79 2.10 -1.40
CA LEU A 19 -11.53 2.13 0.06
C LEU A 19 -10.94 0.81 0.58
N TRP A 20 -11.18 -0.32 -0.10
CA TRP A 20 -10.61 -1.61 0.30
C TRP A 20 -9.08 -1.63 0.25
N ASN A 21 -8.47 -0.87 -0.67
CA ASN A 21 -7.01 -0.73 -0.70
C ASN A 21 -6.46 -0.07 0.57
N ILE A 22 -7.22 0.84 1.18
CA ILE A 22 -6.82 1.51 2.42
C ILE A 22 -6.85 0.51 3.59
N GLU A 23 -7.87 -0.34 3.65
CA GLU A 23 -7.96 -1.44 4.62
C GLU A 23 -6.74 -2.38 4.51
N VAL A 24 -6.37 -2.77 3.28
CA VAL A 24 -5.17 -3.60 3.03
C VAL A 24 -3.90 -2.87 3.43
N THR A 25 -3.76 -1.58 3.14
CA THR A 25 -2.63 -0.77 3.61
C THR A 25 -2.56 -0.75 5.13
N PHE A 26 -3.67 -0.56 5.84
CA PHE A 26 -3.68 -0.61 7.30
C PHE A 26 -3.27 -1.98 7.84
N GLN A 27 -3.77 -3.06 7.24
CA GLN A 27 -3.38 -4.43 7.63
C GLN A 27 -1.90 -4.72 7.39
N GLU A 28 -1.37 -4.35 6.23
CA GLU A 28 0.04 -4.54 5.87
C GLU A 28 0.96 -3.69 6.76
N VAL A 29 0.56 -2.46 7.08
CA VAL A 29 1.30 -1.57 8.00
C VAL A 29 1.28 -2.12 9.44
N ARG A 30 0.15 -2.65 9.93
CA ARG A 30 0.14 -3.35 11.23
C ARG A 30 1.05 -4.57 11.22
N ARG A 31 0.92 -5.41 10.20
CA ARG A 31 1.63 -6.70 10.09
C ARG A 31 3.14 -6.57 9.90
N HIS A 32 3.58 -5.61 9.08
CA HIS A 32 4.98 -5.50 8.68
C HIS A 32 5.72 -4.35 9.35
N LEU A 33 5.00 -3.33 9.83
CA LEU A 33 5.57 -2.13 10.43
C LEU A 33 5.21 -1.99 11.93
N GLY A 34 4.40 -2.90 12.50
CA GLY A 34 4.15 -2.99 13.95
C GLY A 34 3.24 -1.91 14.52
N VAL A 35 2.26 -1.42 13.74
CA VAL A 35 1.25 -0.46 14.24
C VAL A 35 0.33 -1.13 15.26
N GLU A 36 0.48 -0.77 16.53
CA GLU A 36 -0.41 -1.19 17.63
C GLU A 36 -1.42 -0.09 17.99
N THR A 37 -2.63 -0.49 18.38
CA THR A 37 -3.73 0.40 18.76
C THR A 37 -3.58 0.89 20.20
N SER A 38 -2.66 1.82 20.44
CA SER A 38 -2.63 2.60 21.68
C SER A 38 -2.73 4.10 21.37
N ASP A 39 -3.48 4.87 22.17
CA ASP A 39 -3.77 6.29 21.91
C ASP A 39 -2.51 7.14 21.69
N LEU A 40 -1.41 6.83 22.39
CA LEU A 40 -0.13 7.52 22.21
C LEU A 40 0.61 7.12 20.92
N ALA A 41 0.48 5.87 20.47
CA ALA A 41 1.09 5.41 19.22
C ALA A 41 0.36 5.97 17.99
N ILE A 42 -0.97 6.11 18.07
CA ILE A 42 -1.78 6.67 16.98
C ILE A 42 -1.35 8.09 16.63
N ALA A 43 -1.05 8.93 17.63
CA ALA A 43 -0.70 10.33 17.42
C ALA A 43 0.70 10.58 16.80
N ARG A 44 1.61 9.58 16.80
CA ARG A 44 3.02 9.81 16.41
C ARG A 44 3.54 8.84 15.36
N THR A 45 3.28 7.55 15.49
CA THR A 45 3.90 6.55 14.61
C THR A 45 3.04 6.20 13.41
N THR A 46 1.71 6.26 13.54
CA THR A 46 0.79 5.96 12.43
C THR A 46 0.99 6.90 11.22
N PRO A 47 1.11 8.23 11.38
CA PRO A 47 1.37 9.13 10.26
C PRO A 47 2.74 8.86 9.61
N ALA A 48 3.76 8.56 10.41
CA ALA A 48 5.10 8.28 9.92
C ALA A 48 5.16 6.97 9.12
N LEU A 49 4.43 5.93 9.55
CA LEU A 49 4.39 4.64 8.85
C LEU A 49 3.56 4.72 7.57
N MET A 50 2.48 5.50 7.55
CA MET A 50 1.75 5.82 6.31
C MET A 50 2.59 6.64 5.33
N ALA A 51 3.37 7.61 5.82
CA ALA A 51 4.31 8.36 5.00
C ALA A 51 5.40 7.44 4.43
N LEU A 52 5.95 6.53 5.24
CA LEU A 52 6.95 5.56 4.79
C LEU A 52 6.40 4.61 3.73
N PHE A 53 5.19 4.07 3.94
CA PHE A 53 4.50 3.23 2.95
C PHE A 53 4.35 3.96 1.61
N SER A 54 3.89 5.21 1.66
CA SER A 54 3.69 6.05 0.47
C SER A 54 5.02 6.32 -0.25
N LEU A 55 6.07 6.64 0.50
CA LEU A 55 7.40 6.90 -0.02
C LEU A 55 8.00 5.67 -0.71
N VAL A 56 7.84 4.48 -0.12
CA VAL A 56 8.26 3.21 -0.75
C VAL A 56 7.55 2.98 -2.08
N CYS A 57 6.23 3.21 -2.14
CA CYS A 57 5.46 3.08 -3.39
C CYS A 57 5.91 4.09 -4.45
N LEU A 58 6.16 5.35 -4.07
CA LEU A 58 6.64 6.39 -4.99
C LEU A 58 8.03 6.09 -5.52
N ILE A 59 8.96 5.67 -4.66
CA ILE A 59 10.32 5.29 -5.08
C ILE A 59 10.25 4.14 -6.08
N ALA A 60 9.44 3.12 -5.80
CA ALA A 60 9.28 2.00 -6.73
C ALA A 60 8.70 2.45 -8.07
N LEU A 61 7.65 3.27 -8.07
CA LEU A 61 7.03 3.79 -9.29
C LEU A 61 8.03 4.57 -10.15
N GLN A 62 8.82 5.44 -9.51
CA GLN A 62 9.81 6.27 -10.20
C GLN A 62 11.02 5.47 -10.69
N THR A 63 11.40 4.42 -9.96
CA THR A 63 12.51 3.53 -10.34
C THR A 63 12.11 2.62 -11.49
N LEU A 64 10.87 2.13 -11.51
CA LEU A 64 10.37 1.27 -12.59
C LEU A 64 10.19 2.01 -13.91
N LYS A 65 9.82 3.31 -13.90
CA LYS A 65 9.50 4.10 -15.12
C LYS A 65 8.57 3.38 -16.11
N GLY A 66 7.61 2.59 -15.61
CA GLY A 66 6.71 1.77 -16.44
C GLY A 66 7.21 0.35 -16.76
N GLY A 67 8.37 -0.04 -16.23
CA GLY A 67 8.86 -1.42 -16.26
C GLY A 67 8.06 -2.38 -15.37
N ILE A 68 8.41 -3.67 -15.41
CA ILE A 68 7.72 -4.72 -14.65
C ILE A 68 8.45 -4.94 -13.32
N LEU A 69 7.71 -4.97 -12.21
CA LEU A 69 8.28 -5.25 -10.89
C LEU A 69 8.65 -6.73 -10.79
N PRO A 70 9.88 -7.09 -10.37
CA PRO A 70 10.27 -8.49 -10.25
C PRO A 70 9.46 -9.16 -9.12
N LEU A 71 8.54 -10.04 -9.51
CA LEU A 71 7.70 -10.80 -8.60
C LEU A 71 8.53 -11.86 -7.87
N ARG A 72 8.42 -11.92 -6.54
CA ARG A 72 8.94 -13.06 -5.79
C ARG A 72 7.92 -14.19 -5.85
N HIS A 73 8.28 -15.24 -6.56
CA HIS A 73 7.53 -16.49 -6.57
C HIS A 73 8.05 -17.43 -5.48
N THR A 74 7.13 -18.08 -4.78
CA THR A 74 7.47 -19.24 -3.95
C THR A 74 7.12 -20.50 -4.73
N ALA A 75 7.81 -21.62 -4.45
CA ALA A 75 7.58 -22.89 -5.15
C ALA A 75 6.11 -23.38 -5.08
N TRP A 76 5.35 -22.90 -4.10
CA TRP A 76 3.98 -23.32 -3.81
C TRP A 76 2.91 -22.32 -4.27
N TYR A 77 3.28 -21.10 -4.67
CA TYR A 77 2.30 -20.08 -5.05
C TYR A 77 2.80 -19.15 -6.15
N ASN A 78 2.13 -19.21 -7.30
CA ASN A 78 2.41 -18.36 -8.44
C ASN A 78 1.64 -17.04 -8.34
N LYS A 79 2.25 -16.01 -7.72
CA LYS A 79 1.65 -14.67 -7.63
C LYS A 79 1.64 -14.00 -9.00
N LYS A 80 0.46 -13.60 -9.48
CA LYS A 80 0.28 -12.83 -10.72
C LYS A 80 0.38 -11.32 -10.53
N GLN A 81 0.28 -10.83 -9.30
CA GLN A 81 0.28 -9.41 -8.95
C GLN A 81 1.30 -9.16 -7.84
N ALA A 82 1.98 -8.02 -7.91
CA ALA A 82 2.97 -7.62 -6.93
C ALA A 82 2.29 -7.15 -5.64
N THR A 83 2.79 -7.62 -4.51
CA THR A 83 2.34 -7.18 -3.18
C THR A 83 3.29 -6.13 -2.61
N PHE A 84 2.86 -5.39 -1.57
CA PHE A 84 3.71 -4.36 -0.95
C PHE A 84 5.06 -4.92 -0.48
N SER A 85 5.11 -6.16 0.04
CA SER A 85 6.38 -6.78 0.44
C SER A 85 7.36 -6.96 -0.73
N ASP A 86 6.87 -7.16 -1.96
CA ASP A 86 7.69 -7.25 -3.17
C ASP A 86 8.27 -5.87 -3.52
N VAL A 87 7.43 -4.85 -3.46
CA VAL A 87 7.81 -3.44 -3.66
C VAL A 87 8.85 -3.00 -2.63
N LEU A 88 8.63 -3.31 -1.34
CA LEU A 88 9.57 -2.99 -0.26
C LEU A 88 10.92 -3.70 -0.44
N ALA A 89 10.90 -4.98 -0.83
CA ALA A 89 12.12 -5.74 -1.11
C ALA A 89 12.88 -5.20 -2.33
N PHE A 90 12.15 -4.79 -3.37
CA PHE A 90 12.71 -4.14 -4.54
C PHE A 90 13.39 -2.82 -4.17
N VAL A 91 12.69 -1.91 -3.49
CA VAL A 91 13.21 -0.61 -3.06
C VAL A 91 14.44 -0.77 -2.17
N ARG A 92 14.42 -1.74 -1.23
CA ARG A 92 15.58 -2.04 -0.38
C ARG A 92 16.80 -2.48 -1.18
N ARG A 93 16.61 -3.30 -2.23
CA ARG A 93 17.72 -3.72 -3.11
C ARG A 93 18.26 -2.55 -3.93
N THR A 94 17.39 -1.68 -4.44
CA THR A 94 17.82 -0.52 -5.23
C THR A 94 18.54 0.53 -4.41
N LEU A 95 18.23 0.66 -3.12
CA LEU A 95 18.90 1.60 -2.21
C LEU A 95 20.26 1.08 -1.68
N TRP A 96 20.50 -0.23 -1.74
CA TRP A 96 21.71 -0.88 -1.21
C TRP A 96 22.65 -1.42 -2.29
N ALA A 97 22.32 -1.19 -3.56
CA ALA A 97 23.21 -1.46 -4.70
C ALA A 97 24.12 -0.25 -4.93
#